data_AF-A0A2M7TH70-F1
#
_entry.id   AF-A0A2M7TH70-F1
#
_cell.length_a   1.000
_cell.length_b   1.000
_cell.length_c   1.000
_cell.angle_alpha   90.00
_cell.angle_beta   90.00
_cell.angle_gamma   90.00
#
_symmetry.space_group_name_H-M   'P 1'
#
loop_
_entity.id
_entity.type
_entity.pdbx_description
1 polymer ?
#
loop_
_entity_poly.entity_id
_entity_poly.type
_entity_poly.pdbx_seq_one_letter_code
_entity_poly.pdbx_strand_id
1 'polypeptide(L)' 'MKRKALISYIMGNGCIFIREGAKHSVFFNPLIKKSSTVPRHNEIDDFLAKKICQDLGVSPIQK' A
#
# COMPACT_ATOMS: atom_id res chain seq x y z
N MET A 1 -6.69 -9.80 -1.32
CA MET A 1 -5.28 -10.22 -1.10
C MET A 1 -4.88 -10.13 0.38
N LYS A 2 -3.80 -10.80 0.80
CA LYS A 2 -3.26 -10.64 2.16
C LYS A 2 -2.55 -9.29 2.32
N ARG A 3 -2.83 -8.56 3.42
CA ARG A 3 -2.16 -7.29 3.78
C ARG A 3 -0.64 -7.38 3.73
N LYS A 4 -0.07 -8.46 4.27
CA LYS A 4 1.39 -8.68 4.30
C LYS A 4 2.00 -8.73 2.89
N ALA A 5 1.29 -9.34 1.93
CA ALA A 5 1.73 -9.40 0.54
C ALA A 5 1.71 -8.01 -0.11
N LEU A 6 0.65 -7.22 0.11
CA LEU A 6 0.57 -5.84 -0.38
C LEU A 6 1.71 -4.97 0.16
N ILE A 7 1.94 -5.03 1.49
CA ILE A 7 3.00 -4.25 2.15
C ILE A 7 4.37 -4.63 1.61
N SER A 8 4.66 -5.92 1.50
CA SER A 8 5.93 -6.39 0.93
C SER A 8 6.13 -5.89 -0.50
N TYR A 9 5.06 -5.89 -1.30
CA TYR A 9 5.10 -5.43 -2.68
C TYR A 9 5.35 -3.93 -2.80
N ILE A 10 4.58 -3.09 -2.09
CA ILE A 10 4.78 -1.62 -2.15
C ILE A 10 6.14 -1.20 -1.57
N MET A 11 6.60 -1.85 -0.50
CA MET A 11 7.94 -1.59 0.06
C MET A 11 9.05 -1.98 -0.92
N GLY A 12 8.92 -3.11 -1.63
CA GLY A 12 9.84 -3.51 -2.69
C GLY A 12 9.89 -2.54 -3.86
N ASN A 13 8.82 -1.77 -4.09
CA ASN A 13 8.74 -0.71 -5.11
C ASN A 13 9.18 0.67 -4.59
N GLY A 14 9.87 0.74 -3.44
CA GLY A 14 10.41 1.98 -2.91
C GLY A 14 9.43 2.83 -2.11
N CYS A 15 8.25 2.32 -1.77
CA CYS A 15 7.36 2.99 -0.82
C CYS A 15 7.88 2.81 0.62
N ILE A 16 7.82 3.88 1.39
CA ILE A 16 8.24 3.89 2.79
C ILE A 16 7.03 3.95 3.72
N PHE A 17 7.14 3.28 4.86
CA PHE A 17 6.17 3.40 5.93
C PHE A 17 6.41 4.70 6.70
N ILE A 18 5.35 5.49 6.91
CA ILE A 18 5.44 6.79 7.58
C ILE A 18 4.96 6.69 9.03
N ARG A 19 3.74 6.16 9.22
CA ARG A 19 3.13 6.07 10.55
C ARG A 19 2.04 5.02 10.61
N GLU A 20 1.86 4.43 11.78
CA GLU A 20 0.72 3.57 12.10
C GLU A 20 -0.36 4.43 12.75
N GLY A 21 -1.59 4.39 12.24
CA GLY A 21 -2.78 4.87 12.94
C GLY A 21 -3.55 3.71 13.57
N ALA A 22 -4.66 4.03 14.26
CA ALA A 22 -5.47 3.00 14.95
C ALA A 22 -6.01 1.92 13.98
N LYS A 23 -6.52 2.35 12.81
CA LYS A 23 -7.15 1.47 11.81
C LYS A 23 -6.39 1.34 10.49
N HIS A 24 -5.46 2.27 10.21
CA HIS A 24 -4.77 2.35 8.93
C HIS A 24 -3.28 2.65 9.13
N SER A 25 -2.44 2.09 8.27
CA SER A 25 -1.01 2.38 8.13
C SER A 25 -0.81 3.36 6.96
N VAL A 26 0.01 4.40 7.13
CA VAL A 26 0.31 5.37 6.08
C VAL A 26 1.61 5.01 5.38
N PHE A 27 1.57 4.92 4.06
CA PHE A 27 2.73 4.72 3.20
C PHE A 27 2.92 5.92 2.29
N PHE A 28 4.17 6.21 1.96
CA PHE A 28 4.57 7.31 1.09
C PHE A 28 5.55 6.80 0.04
N ASN A 29 5.36 7.20 -1.20
CA ASN A 29 6.31 6.99 -2.26
C ASN A 29 7.12 8.29 -2.48
N PRO A 30 8.42 8.32 -2.13
CA PRO A 30 9.26 9.51 -2.29
C PRO A 30 9.53 9.85 -3.76
N LEU A 31 9.47 8.88 -4.68
CA LEU A 31 9.77 9.10 -6.11
C LEU A 31 8.74 10.02 -6.76
N ILE A 32 7.46 9.86 -6.40
CA ILE A 32 6.35 10.64 -6.96
C ILE A 32 5.72 11.59 -5.94
N LYS A 33 6.26 11.62 -4.70
CA LYS A 33 5.77 12.41 -3.57
C LYS A 33 4.28 12.19 -3.25
N LYS A 34 3.78 10.96 -3.38
CA LYS A 34 2.39 10.60 -3.05
C LYS A 34 2.32 9.70 -1.83
N SER A 35 1.21 9.77 -1.10
CA SER A 35 0.94 8.90 0.04
C SER A 35 -0.39 8.18 -0.11
N SER A 36 -0.48 6.96 0.42
CA SER A 36 -1.73 6.21 0.51
C SER A 36 -1.85 5.48 1.85
N THR A 37 -3.07 5.14 2.23
CA THR A 37 -3.38 4.45 3.48
C THR A 37 -3.74 3.00 3.24
N VAL A 38 -3.13 2.09 3.99
CA VAL A 38 -3.39 0.66 3.95
C VAL A 38 -4.18 0.25 5.20
N PRO A 39 -5.33 -0.43 5.09
CA PRO A 39 -6.05 -0.95 6.25
C PRO A 39 -5.21 -1.92 7.08
N ARG A 40 -5.50 -2.02 8.38
CA ARG A 40 -4.78 -2.95 9.29
C ARG A 40 -5.36 -4.36 9.35
N HIS A 41 -6.52 -4.62 8.77
CA HIS A 41 -7.08 -5.98 8.71
C HIS A 41 -6.27 -6.89 7.77
N ASN A 42 -6.38 -8.20 7.97
CA ASN A 42 -5.55 -9.18 7.25
C ASN A 42 -5.88 -9.31 5.77
N GLU A 43 -7.14 -9.12 5.39
CA GLU A 43 -7.62 -9.30 4.02
C GLU A 43 -8.04 -7.97 3.41
N ILE A 44 -7.31 -7.55 2.39
CA ILE A 44 -7.59 -6.33 1.64
C ILE A 44 -8.30 -6.71 0.36
N ASP A 45 -9.40 -6.04 0.04
CA ASP A 45 -10.10 -6.22 -1.23
C ASP A 45 -9.16 -5.98 -2.43
N ASP A 46 -9.26 -6.79 -3.48
CA ASP A 46 -8.34 -6.70 -4.61
C ASP A 46 -8.49 -5.38 -5.39
N PHE A 47 -9.69 -4.80 -5.46
CA PHE A 47 -9.89 -3.47 -6.04
C PHE A 47 -9.26 -2.39 -5.18
N LEU A 48 -9.39 -2.50 -3.85
CA LEU A 48 -8.75 -1.58 -2.92
C LEU A 48 -7.21 -1.64 -3.03
N ALA A 49 -6.65 -2.84 -3.12
CA ALA A 49 -5.22 -3.03 -3.32
C ALA A 49 -4.74 -2.40 -4.64
N LYS A 50 -5.47 -2.61 -5.74
CA LYS A 50 -5.15 -1.96 -7.03
C LYS A 50 -5.17 -0.45 -6.93
N LYS A 51 -6.17 0.11 -6.25
CA LYS A 51 -6.27 1.57 -6.01
C LYS A 51 -5.10 2.09 -5.19
N ILE A 52 -4.73 1.41 -4.10
CA ILE A 52 -3.56 1.78 -3.28
C ILE A 52 -2.27 1.76 -4.12
N CYS A 53 -2.07 0.75 -4.97
CA CYS A 53 -0.93 0.70 -5.87
C CYS A 53 -0.92 1.91 -6.82
N GLN A 54 -2.05 2.23 -7.45
CA GLN A 54 -2.19 3.39 -8.33
C GLN A 54 -1.94 4.72 -7.62
N ASP A 55 -2.47 4.90 -6.41
CA ASP A 55 -2.25 6.09 -5.58
C ASP A 55 -0.76 6.28 -5.26
N LEU A 56 -0.05 5.17 -5.01
CA LEU A 56 1.39 5.14 -4.79
C LEU A 56 2.21 5.11 -6.10
N GLY A 57 1.56 5.15 -7.28
CA GLY A 57 2.20 5.06 -8.59
C GLY A 57 3.02 3.79 -8.81
N VAL A 58 2.62 2.70 -8.16
CA VAL A 58 3.17 1.36 -8.33
C VAL A 58 2.24 0.59 -9.27
N SER A 59 2.80 -0.27 -10.12
CA SER A 59 2.02 -1.19 -10.94
C SER A 59 1.07 -2.01 -10.07
N PRO A 60 -0.19 -2.24 -10.48
CA PRO A 60 -1.10 -3.02 -9.68
C PRO A 60 -0.58 -4.44 -9.50
N ILE A 61 -0.57 -4.94 -8.27
CA ILE A 61 -0.21 -6.33 -8.01
C ILE A 61 -1.20 -7.24 -8.74
N GLN A 62 -0.68 -8.09 -9.62
CA GLN A 62 -1.48 -9.12 -10.29
C GLN A 62 -1.61 -10.30 -9.32
N LYS A 63 -2.84 -10.78 -9.15
CA LYS A 63 -3.17 -11.85 -8.22
C LYS A 63 -3.11 -13.19 -8.93
#